data_AF-T1SI86-F1
#
_entry.id   AF-T1SI86-F1
#
_cell.length_a   1.000
_cell.length_b   1.000
_cell.length_c   1.000
_cell.angle_alpha   90.00
_cell.angle_beta   90.00
_cell.angle_gamma   90.00
#
_symmetry.space_group_name_H-M   'P 1'
#
loop_
_entity.id
_entity.type
_entity.pdbx_description
1 polymer ?
#
loop_
_entity_poly.entity_id
_entity_poly.type
_entity_poly.pdbx_seq_one_letter_code
_entity_poly.pdbx_strand_id
1 'polypeptide(L)' 'CGNQIGAAFWQTISGEHGLDGSGVYNGTSDLQLERMNVYFNEASGN' A
#
# COMPACT_ATOMS: atom_id res chain seq x y z
N CYS A 1 -7.14 0.45 -21.79
CA CYS A 1 -5.96 -0.37 -21.41
C CYS A 1 -5.10 0.25 -20.29
N GLY A 2 -4.99 1.58 -20.14
CA GLY A 2 -4.14 2.20 -19.10
C GLY A 2 -4.50 1.87 -17.64
N ASN A 3 -5.79 1.70 -17.32
CA ASN A 3 -6.22 1.39 -15.94
C ASN A 3 -5.74 0.02 -15.43
N GLN A 4 -5.49 -0.96 -16.32
CA GLN A 4 -5.03 -2.29 -15.91
C GLN A 4 -3.60 -2.24 -15.37
N ILE A 5 -2.74 -1.41 -15.98
CA ILE A 5 -1.35 -1.22 -15.53
C ILE A 5 -1.33 -0.45 -14.21
N GLY A 6 -2.12 0.62 -14.09
CA GLY A 6 -2.23 1.37 -12.83
C GLY A 6 -2.73 0.50 -11.68
N ALA A 7 -3.75 -0.33 -11.92
CA ALA A 7 -4.26 -1.26 -10.92
C ALA A 7 -3.18 -2.27 -10.48
N ALA A 8 -2.48 -2.89 -11.44
CA ALA A 8 -1.41 -3.84 -11.13
C ALA A 8 -0.27 -3.20 -10.32
N PHE A 9 0.14 -1.98 -10.69
CA PHE A 9 1.15 -1.22 -9.96
C PHE A 9 0.75 -1.02 -8.49
N TRP A 10 -0.46 -0.50 -8.25
CA TRP A 10 -0.93 -0.24 -6.91
C TRP A 10 -1.09 -1.52 -6.09
N GLN A 11 -1.58 -2.61 -6.69
CA GLN A 11 -1.68 -3.90 -5.99
C GLN A 11 -0.31 -4.42 -5.54
N THR A 12 0.70 -4.36 -6.40
CA THR A 12 2.06 -4.79 -6.06
C THR A 12 2.65 -3.97 -4.92
N ILE A 13 2.63 -2.64 -5.04
CA ILE A 13 3.20 -1.74 -4.02
C ILE A 13 2.45 -1.88 -2.68
N SER A 14 1.12 -2.03 -2.72
CA SER A 14 0.31 -2.25 -1.50
C SER A 14 0.75 -3.53 -0.79
N GLY A 15 0.91 -4.63 -1.54
CA GLY A 15 1.36 -5.90 -0.97
C GLY A 15 2.79 -5.86 -0.41
N GLU A 16 3.71 -5.17 -1.10
CA GLU A 16 5.09 -4.96 -0.61
C GLU A 16 5.13 -4.20 0.72
N HIS A 17 4.23 -3.23 0.89
CA HIS A 17 4.06 -2.45 2.11
C HIS A 17 3.12 -3.11 3.15
N GLY A 18 2.66 -4.34 2.91
CA GLY A 18 1.80 -5.07 3.85
C GLY A 18 0.38 -4.50 3.99
N LEU A 19 -0.07 -3.70 3.03
CA LEU A 19 -1.43 -3.18 2.99
C LEU A 19 -2.37 -4.18 2.31
N ASP A 20 -3.54 -4.41 2.93
CA ASP A 20 -4.60 -5.19 2.31
C ASP A 20 -5.44 -4.36 1.32
N GLY A 21 -6.45 -4.99 0.71
CA GLY A 21 -7.35 -4.30 -0.23
C GLY A 21 -8.21 -3.18 0.39
N SER A 22 -8.25 -3.09 1.73
CA SER A 22 -8.91 -2.02 2.49
C SER A 22 -7.94 -0.91 2.91
N GLY A 23 -6.64 -1.04 2.61
CA GLY A 23 -5.59 -0.12 3.05
C GLY A 23 -5.17 -0.33 4.50
N VAL A 24 -5.51 -1.46 5.13
CA VAL A 24 -5.10 -1.79 6.49
C VAL A 24 -3.74 -2.46 6.47
N TYR A 25 -2.82 -1.96 7.28
CA TYR A 25 -1.50 -2.57 7.46
C TYR A 25 -1.61 -3.87 8.28
N ASN A 26 -1.16 -4.96 7.67
CA ASN A 26 -1.08 -6.29 8.27
C ASN A 26 0.35 -6.86 8.19
N GLY A 27 1.35 -6.00 8.01
CA GLY A 27 2.75 -6.37 7.86
C GLY A 27 3.42 -6.80 9.16
N THR A 28 4.62 -7.39 9.03
CA THR A 28 5.39 -7.94 10.17
C THR A 28 6.81 -7.38 10.28
N SER A 29 7.22 -6.51 9.37
CA SER A 29 8.58 -5.99 9.29
C SER A 29 8.57 -4.47 9.19
N ASP A 30 9.44 -3.82 9.97
CA ASP A 30 9.63 -2.36 9.97
C ASP A 30 10.02 -1.81 8.59
N LEU A 31 10.71 -2.62 7.77
CA LEU A 31 11.06 -2.27 6.39
C LEU A 31 9.82 -1.95 5.54
N GLN A 32 8.69 -2.60 5.81
CA GLN A 32 7.44 -2.36 5.08
C GLN A 32 6.82 -1.00 5.43
N LEU A 33 7.24 -0.36 6.52
CA LEU A 33 6.82 0.98 6.91
C LEU A 33 7.76 2.07 6.38
N GLU A 34 8.98 1.70 5.97
CA GLU A 34 9.96 2.66 5.47
C GLU A 34 9.45 3.37 4.22
N ARG A 35 9.43 4.71 4.27
CA ARG A 35 9.03 5.58 3.16
C ARG A 35 7.62 5.33 2.60
N MET A 36 6.74 4.67 3.36
CA MET A 36 5.34 4.45 2.97
C MET A 36 4.62 5.76 2.58
N ASN A 37 4.97 6.87 3.25
CA ASN A 37 4.47 8.21 2.98
C ASN A 37 4.78 8.77 1.57
N VAL A 38 5.60 8.09 0.76
CA VAL A 38 5.85 8.50 -0.64
C VAL A 38 4.61 8.24 -1.51
N TYR A 39 3.89 7.16 -1.25
CA TYR A 39 2.77 6.70 -2.08
C TYR A 39 1.43 6.65 -1.34
N PHE A 40 1.46 6.55 0.00
CA PHE A 40 0.27 6.43 0.83
C PHE A 40 0.21 7.59 1.82
N ASN A 41 -1.00 7.94 2.23
CA ASN A 41 -1.24 8.88 3.30
C ASN A 41 -1.90 8.14 4.46
N GLU A 42 -1.46 8.40 5.69
CA GLU A 42 -2.12 7.87 6.88
C GLU A 42 -3.54 8.43 6.99
N ALA A 43 -4.54 7.55 6.92
CA ALA A 43 -5.93 7.93 7.11
C ALA A 43 -6.33 7.66 8.57
N SER A 44 -6.80 8.69 9.27
CA SER A 44 -7.42 8.53 10.58
C SER A 44 -8.76 7.81 10.41
N GLY A 45 -8.78 6.49 10.59
CA GLY A 45 -10.03 5.74 10.71
C GLY A 45 -10.74 6.14 11.99
N ASN A 46 -11.98 6.63 11.89
CA ASN A 46 -12.86 6.83 13.05
C ASN A 46 -13.64 5.55 13.37
#